data_AF-A0AAW2LIG7-F1
#
_entry.id   AF-A0AAW2LIG7-F1
#
_cell.length_a   1.000
_cell.length_b   1.000
_cell.length_c   1.000
_cell.angle_alpha   90.00
_cell.angle_beta   90.00
_cell.angle_gamma   90.00
#
_symmetry.space_group_name_H-M   'P 1'
#
loop_
_entity.id
_entity.type
_entity.pdbx_description
1 polymer ?
#
loop_
_entity_poly.entity_id
_entity_poly.type
_entity_poly.pdbx_seq_one_letter_code
_entity_poly.pdbx_strand_id
1 'polypeptide(L)'
;MGLKIGGKVEKVNGKELSYGDFVEKYLARNQPVILTGLTEDWRACKDWVSDDGKPNLRFFSAHFGGSRVQVADCGTREFTDQKRIEMSVSEFVDRWLKLWSSGNGGADGNSLLYLKDWHVVKEYPEYVAYRTPTFFLDDWLNLYLDKYRMHDNPDSYQERDEVSCSDYRFVYMGAKGMDFRDFFVFMIRFAVANLLLLCQLTSDKRNINWNSSEIARHLLFNLKSIQCIALKMKSVAAWENRGINLMETIVDHSFVEFCNELGRTCNMMYNHSEKSSNPSQNLLEQEQLNLVDLFGSHICNPDELVTFLDGALELVGNMS
;
A
#
# COMPACT_ATOMS: atom_id res chain seq x y z
N MET A 1 -25.43 16.39 3.79
CA MET A 1 -24.29 16.72 4.66
C MET A 1 -23.02 16.18 4.01
N GLY A 2 -22.06 17.04 3.65
CA GLY A 2 -20.79 16.60 3.04
C GLY A 2 -19.90 15.87 4.05
N LEU A 3 -19.24 14.80 3.61
CA LEU A 3 -18.25 14.09 4.42
C LEU A 3 -17.05 15.00 4.71
N LYS A 4 -16.74 15.23 5.99
CA LYS A 4 -15.42 15.69 6.41
C LYS A 4 -14.50 14.48 6.49
N ILE A 5 -13.62 14.30 5.51
CA ILE A 5 -12.47 13.39 5.63
C ILE A 5 -11.58 13.97 6.74
N GLY A 6 -11.69 13.41 7.96
CA GLY A 6 -11.14 13.98 9.19
C GLY A 6 -9.67 13.69 9.48
N GLY A 7 -9.00 12.84 8.70
CA GLY A 7 -7.59 12.53 8.91
C GLY A 7 -6.68 13.59 8.31
N LYS A 8 -6.33 14.63 9.08
CA LYS A 8 -5.10 15.40 8.82
C LYS A 8 -4.02 14.83 9.73
N VAL A 9 -2.99 14.23 9.16
CA VAL A 9 -1.78 13.92 9.93
C VAL A 9 -1.12 15.25 10.26
N GLU A 10 -0.92 15.51 11.54
CA GLU A 10 -0.29 16.74 12.00
C GLU A 10 1.15 16.83 11.46
N LYS A 11 1.59 18.04 11.09
CA LYS A 11 2.94 18.30 10.60
C LYS A 11 3.62 19.29 11.53
N VAL A 12 4.75 18.88 12.11
CA VAL A 12 5.46 19.63 13.16
C VAL A 12 6.94 19.76 12.81
N ASN A 13 7.52 20.92 13.11
CA ASN A 13 8.96 21.12 13.02
C ASN A 13 9.67 20.34 14.15
N GLY A 14 10.41 19.30 13.80
CA GLY A 14 11.12 18.47 14.77
C GLY A 14 12.23 19.22 15.52
N LYS A 15 12.73 20.34 15.00
CA LYS A 15 13.69 21.20 15.72
C LYS A 15 13.07 21.99 16.87
N GLU A 16 11.75 22.17 16.84
CA GLU A 16 10.97 22.92 17.84
C GLU A 16 10.20 21.99 18.80
N LEU A 17 10.28 20.67 18.60
CA LEU A 17 9.59 19.67 19.39
C LEU A 17 10.56 19.01 20.37
N SER A 18 10.24 19.01 21.66
CA SER A 18 11.04 18.29 22.66
C SER A 18 10.76 16.77 22.60
N TYR A 19 11.70 15.94 23.05
CA TYR A 19 11.48 14.49 23.14
C TYR A 19 10.28 14.16 24.05
N GLY A 20 10.14 14.86 25.19
CA GLY A 20 9.02 14.67 26.11
C GLY A 20 7.67 14.99 25.47
N ASP A 21 7.57 16.11 24.76
CA ASP A 21 6.36 16.48 24.00
C ASP A 21 6.05 15.46 22.91
N PHE A 22 7.09 14.98 22.19
CA PHE A 22 6.91 13.95 21.17
C PHE A 22 6.32 12.66 21.75
N VAL A 23 6.84 12.22 22.91
CA VAL A 23 6.34 11.01 23.58
C VAL A 23 4.89 11.20 24.04
N GLU A 24 4.58 12.30 24.73
CA GLU A 24 3.26 12.55 25.30
C GLU A 24 2.16 12.74 24.23
N LYS A 25 2.49 13.49 23.16
CA LYS A 25 1.51 13.87 22.14
C LYS A 25 1.33 12.81 21.06
N TYR A 26 2.39 12.08 20.71
CA TYR A 26 2.38 11.18 19.56
C TYR A 26 2.64 9.72 19.95
N LEU A 27 3.81 9.42 20.54
CA LEU A 27 4.22 8.03 20.76
C LEU A 27 3.29 7.28 21.71
N ALA A 28 3.02 7.83 22.90
CA ALA A 28 2.16 7.19 23.91
C ALA A 28 0.71 7.04 23.46
N ARG A 29 0.26 7.89 22.53
CA ARG A 29 -1.10 7.87 21.98
C ARG A 29 -1.22 7.04 20.72
N ASN A 30 -0.11 6.48 20.22
CA ASN A 30 -0.02 5.82 18.92
C ASN A 30 -0.58 6.69 17.78
N GLN A 31 -0.30 8.00 17.82
CA GLN A 31 -0.83 8.98 16.89
C GLN A 31 0.22 9.32 15.82
N PRO A 32 -0.07 9.13 14.51
CA PRO A 32 0.86 9.49 13.45
C PRO A 32 1.09 11.01 13.36
N VAL A 33 2.33 11.38 13.05
CA VAL A 33 2.80 12.76 12.87
C VAL A 33 3.85 12.83 11.76
N ILE A 34 3.88 13.94 11.02
CA ILE A 34 4.94 14.26 10.04
C ILE A 34 5.93 15.21 10.70
N LEU A 35 7.16 14.75 10.91
CA LEU A 35 8.25 15.56 11.45
C LEU A 35 9.06 16.20 10.31
N THR A 36 9.30 17.51 10.39
CA THR A 36 10.15 18.24 9.44
C THR A 36 11.43 18.78 10.05
N GLY A 37 12.40 19.17 9.22
CA GLY A 37 13.63 19.86 9.65
C GLY A 37 14.72 18.94 10.23
N LEU A 38 14.48 17.64 10.36
CA LEU A 38 15.42 16.71 11.00
C LEU A 38 16.47 16.10 10.05
N THR A 39 16.37 16.36 8.74
CA THR A 39 17.14 15.65 7.71
C THR A 39 18.04 16.56 6.88
N GLU A 40 18.08 17.87 7.16
CA GLU A 40 18.77 18.87 6.33
C GLU A 40 20.29 18.66 6.23
N ASP A 41 20.88 18.10 7.28
CA ASP A 41 22.32 17.83 7.37
C ASP A 41 22.71 16.44 6.87
N TRP A 42 21.74 15.58 6.53
CA TRP A 42 21.99 14.22 6.08
C TRP A 42 22.78 14.19 4.77
N ARG A 43 23.75 13.29 4.71
CA ARG A 43 24.52 13.05 3.50
C ARG A 43 23.62 12.54 2.36
N ALA A 44 22.65 11.68 2.70
CA ALA A 44 21.62 11.20 1.77
C ALA A 44 20.85 12.35 1.09
N CYS A 45 20.52 13.43 1.80
CA CYS A 45 19.80 14.57 1.22
C CYS A 45 20.64 15.39 0.24
N LYS A 46 21.96 15.16 0.18
CA LYS A 46 22.90 15.82 -0.74
C LYS A 46 23.34 14.90 -1.87
N ASP A 47 23.75 13.69 -1.53
CA ASP A 47 24.33 12.73 -2.47
C ASP A 47 23.24 12.01 -3.28
N TRP A 48 22.12 11.63 -2.63
CA TRP A 48 21.06 10.80 -3.24
C TRP A 48 20.03 11.61 -4.00
N VAL A 49 20.14 12.94 -4.01
CA VAL A 49 19.21 13.88 -4.64
C VAL A 49 19.97 14.70 -5.67
N SER A 50 19.45 14.78 -6.89
CA SER A 50 20.00 15.65 -7.94
C SER A 50 19.51 17.10 -7.79
N ASP A 51 20.15 18.03 -8.50
CA ASP A 51 19.81 19.47 -8.46
C ASP A 51 18.35 19.78 -8.83
N ASP A 52 17.69 18.90 -9.60
CA ASP A 52 16.28 18.99 -9.97
C ASP A 52 15.32 18.34 -8.96
N GLY A 53 15.83 17.91 -7.80
CA GLY A 53 15.05 17.31 -6.71
C GLY A 53 14.65 15.84 -6.94
N LYS A 54 15.22 15.17 -7.95
CA LYS A 54 14.96 13.75 -8.24
C LYS A 54 16.00 12.84 -7.60
N PRO A 55 15.77 11.52 -7.54
CA PRO A 55 16.80 10.58 -7.10
C PRO A 55 18.04 10.63 -8.02
N ASN A 56 19.22 10.76 -7.42
CA ASN A 56 20.50 10.78 -8.12
C ASN A 56 20.96 9.35 -8.48
N LEU A 57 20.28 8.72 -9.45
CA LEU A 57 20.52 7.32 -9.81
C LEU A 57 21.96 7.05 -10.26
N ARG A 58 22.62 8.03 -10.90
CA ARG A 58 24.03 7.91 -11.31
C ARG A 58 24.96 7.80 -10.10
N PHE A 59 24.68 8.53 -9.02
CA PHE A 59 25.45 8.40 -7.78
C PHE A 59 25.33 6.99 -7.21
N PHE A 60 24.12 6.43 -7.15
CA PHE A 60 23.88 5.07 -6.66
C PHE A 60 24.66 4.02 -7.47
N SER A 61 24.57 4.07 -8.80
CA SER A 61 25.31 3.14 -9.66
C SER A 61 26.83 3.29 -9.50
N ALA A 62 27.34 4.52 -9.36
CA ALA A 62 28.78 4.75 -9.22
C ALA A 62 29.35 4.31 -7.85
N HIS A 63 28.60 4.50 -6.75
CA HIS A 63 29.12 4.29 -5.39
C HIS A 63 28.68 2.97 -4.77
N PHE A 64 27.51 2.46 -5.16
CA PHE A 64 26.90 1.26 -4.60
C PHE A 64 26.59 0.20 -5.67
N GLY A 65 27.04 0.40 -6.91
CA GLY A 65 26.64 -0.42 -8.06
C GLY A 65 26.91 -1.92 -7.91
N GLY A 66 27.90 -2.29 -7.10
CA GLY A 66 28.26 -3.68 -6.82
C GLY A 66 27.39 -4.39 -5.78
N SER A 67 26.60 -3.66 -4.99
CA SER A 67 25.72 -4.25 -3.97
C SER A 67 24.68 -5.14 -4.61
N ARG A 68 24.50 -6.35 -4.05
CA ARG A 68 23.41 -7.25 -4.42
C ARG A 68 22.19 -6.89 -3.56
N VAL A 69 21.07 -6.63 -4.21
CA VAL A 69 19.84 -6.17 -3.58
C VAL A 69 18.65 -7.02 -4.01
N GLN A 70 17.71 -7.17 -3.09
CA GLN A 70 16.41 -7.76 -3.37
C GLN A 70 15.48 -6.67 -3.93
N VAL A 71 14.88 -6.97 -5.08
CA VAL A 71 13.99 -6.06 -5.78
C VAL A 71 12.68 -6.78 -6.04
N ALA A 72 11.57 -6.15 -5.68
CA ALA A 72 10.24 -6.65 -5.96
C ALA A 72 9.82 -6.27 -7.39
N ASP A 73 9.32 -7.25 -8.14
CA ASP A 73 8.65 -7.02 -9.42
C ASP A 73 7.16 -6.73 -9.17
N CYS A 74 6.79 -5.44 -9.18
CA CYS A 74 5.42 -4.97 -8.96
C CYS A 74 4.48 -5.30 -10.14
N GLY A 75 5.01 -5.82 -11.24
CA GLY A 75 4.24 -6.33 -12.37
C GLY A 75 3.76 -7.77 -12.17
N THR A 76 4.52 -8.57 -11.42
CA THR A 76 4.38 -10.02 -11.34
C THR A 76 4.06 -10.46 -9.91
N ARG A 77 2.87 -11.04 -9.73
CA ARG A 77 2.48 -11.64 -8.46
C ARG A 77 3.06 -13.04 -8.33
N GLU A 78 3.64 -13.36 -7.17
CA GLU A 78 4.11 -14.70 -6.83
C GLU A 78 3.55 -15.06 -5.44
N PHE A 79 2.53 -15.93 -5.42
CA PHE A 79 1.70 -16.23 -4.24
C PHE A 79 0.98 -14.99 -3.64
N THR A 80 1.18 -14.70 -2.36
CA THR A 80 0.61 -13.56 -1.63
C THR A 80 1.52 -12.34 -1.60
N ASP A 81 2.72 -12.41 -2.20
CA ASP A 81 3.70 -11.32 -2.27
C ASP A 81 4.07 -11.00 -3.73
N GLN A 82 4.84 -9.94 -3.93
CA GLN A 82 5.46 -9.62 -5.21
C GLN A 82 6.66 -10.56 -5.44
N LYS A 83 6.89 -10.95 -6.71
CA LYS A 83 8.08 -11.75 -7.07
C LYS A 83 9.35 -10.99 -6.69
N ARG A 84 10.21 -11.61 -5.89
CA ARG A 84 11.51 -11.04 -5.50
C ARG A 84 12.60 -11.55 -6.43
N ILE A 85 13.40 -10.62 -6.93
CA ILE A 85 14.55 -10.90 -7.78
C ILE A 85 15.78 -10.25 -7.18
N GLU A 86 16.85 -11.03 -7.09
CA GLU A 86 18.16 -10.50 -6.71
C GLU A 86 18.85 -9.92 -7.95
N MET A 87 19.37 -8.70 -7.82
CA MET A 87 20.20 -8.07 -8.84
C MET A 87 21.19 -7.10 -8.21
N SER A 88 22.17 -6.64 -8.99
CA SER A 88 23.04 -5.55 -8.55
C SER A 88 22.33 -4.19 -8.58
N VAL A 89 22.78 -3.24 -7.76
CA VAL A 89 22.27 -1.86 -7.80
C VAL A 89 22.48 -1.21 -9.18
N SER A 90 23.59 -1.50 -9.86
CA SER A 90 23.81 -1.00 -11.22
C SER A 90 22.77 -1.55 -12.20
N GLU A 91 22.47 -2.85 -12.16
CA GLU A 91 21.43 -3.44 -13.01
C GLU A 91 20.04 -2.84 -12.72
N PHE A 92 19.73 -2.61 -11.44
CA PHE A 92 18.50 -1.96 -11.03
C PHE A 92 18.39 -0.53 -11.58
N VAL A 93 19.44 0.28 -11.42
CA VAL A 93 19.51 1.66 -11.93
C VAL A 93 19.37 1.69 -13.45
N ASP A 94 20.06 0.80 -14.16
CA ASP A 94 19.97 0.72 -15.62
C ASP A 94 18.55 0.42 -16.10
N ARG A 95 17.85 -0.49 -15.43
CA ARG A 95 16.44 -0.80 -15.72
C ARG A 95 15.53 0.39 -15.44
N TRP A 96 15.74 1.10 -14.33
CA TRP A 96 15.00 2.31 -14.00
C TRP A 96 15.19 3.40 -15.07
N LEU A 97 16.43 3.67 -15.48
CA LEU A 97 16.73 4.69 -16.49
C LEU A 97 16.15 4.36 -17.87
N LYS A 98 16.14 3.07 -18.25
CA LYS A 98 15.49 2.60 -19.48
C LYS A 98 13.98 2.87 -19.45
N LEU A 99 13.31 2.59 -18.34
CA LEU A 99 11.88 2.89 -18.16
C LEU A 99 11.56 4.38 -18.36
N TRP A 100 12.42 5.28 -17.87
CA TRP A 100 12.24 6.72 -18.06
C TRP A 100 12.48 7.18 -19.51
N SER A 101 13.43 6.57 -20.20
CA SER A 101 13.81 6.97 -21.55
C SER A 101 12.80 6.54 -22.61
N SER A 102 12.06 5.46 -22.37
CA SER A 102 11.11 4.91 -23.34
C SER A 102 9.81 5.72 -23.50
N GLY A 103 9.56 6.76 -22.68
CA GLY A 103 8.40 7.67 -22.79
C GLY A 103 7.02 7.02 -22.52
N ASN A 104 6.90 5.71 -22.72
CA ASN A 104 5.77 4.89 -22.37
C ASN A 104 5.99 4.37 -20.95
N GLY A 105 5.18 4.83 -20.00
CA GLY A 105 5.17 4.35 -18.63
C GLY A 105 4.80 2.86 -18.54
N GLY A 106 5.73 1.98 -18.87
CA GLY A 106 5.58 0.52 -18.75
C GLY A 106 4.66 -0.13 -19.78
N ALA A 107 4.39 0.48 -20.95
CA ALA A 107 3.53 -0.15 -21.97
C ALA A 107 4.15 -1.42 -22.59
N ASP A 108 5.48 -1.55 -22.59
CA ASP A 108 6.22 -2.66 -23.21
C ASP A 108 6.57 -3.81 -22.25
N GLY A 109 5.67 -4.18 -21.34
CA GLY A 109 5.88 -5.36 -20.47
C GLY A 109 7.10 -5.27 -19.53
N ASN A 110 7.78 -4.12 -19.45
CA ASN A 110 8.86 -3.92 -18.51
C ASN A 110 8.29 -3.83 -17.09
N SER A 111 8.68 -4.80 -16.26
CA SER A 111 8.36 -4.87 -14.84
C SER A 111 8.74 -3.58 -14.11
N LEU A 112 7.81 -3.03 -13.34
CA LEU A 112 8.08 -1.96 -12.40
C LEU A 112 8.82 -2.56 -11.21
N LEU A 113 10.04 -2.11 -10.95
CA LEU A 113 10.95 -2.72 -9.99
C LEU A 113 11.10 -1.88 -8.75
N TYR A 114 10.77 -2.40 -7.58
CA TYR A 114 10.87 -1.71 -6.30
C TYR A 114 11.98 -2.31 -5.43
N LEU A 115 13.03 -1.53 -5.18
CA LEU A 115 14.09 -1.93 -4.27
C LEU A 115 13.61 -1.69 -2.84
N LYS A 116 13.57 -2.77 -2.05
CA LYS A 116 12.97 -2.81 -0.72
C LYS A 116 13.92 -3.51 0.25
N ASP A 117 13.95 -3.02 1.49
CA ASP A 117 14.67 -3.63 2.61
C ASP A 117 16.21 -3.69 2.40
N TRP A 118 16.80 -2.70 1.72
CA TRP A 118 18.26 -2.68 1.52
C TRP A 118 19.02 -2.10 2.71
N HIS A 119 19.93 -2.89 3.29
CA HIS A 119 20.68 -2.58 4.50
C HIS A 119 21.93 -1.72 4.27
N VAL A 120 21.79 -0.53 3.67
CA VAL A 120 22.92 0.37 3.35
C VAL A 120 23.75 0.72 4.57
N VAL A 121 23.14 0.90 5.75
CA VAL A 121 23.86 1.30 6.97
C VAL A 121 24.79 0.17 7.43
N LYS A 122 24.36 -1.09 7.32
CA LYS A 122 25.18 -2.26 7.64
C LYS A 122 26.26 -2.52 6.60
N GLU A 123 25.93 -2.36 5.32
CA GLU A 123 26.84 -2.63 4.20
C GLU A 123 27.92 -1.55 4.05
N TYR A 124 27.57 -0.29 4.32
CA TYR A 124 28.45 0.87 4.18
C TYR A 124 28.46 1.76 5.45
N PRO A 125 28.94 1.23 6.59
CA PRO A 125 28.90 1.96 7.88
C PRO A 125 29.66 3.29 7.83
N GLU A 126 30.79 3.35 7.11
CA GLU A 126 31.62 4.55 6.95
C GLU A 126 30.99 5.63 6.07
N TYR A 127 29.99 5.28 5.25
CA TYR A 127 29.34 6.26 4.39
C TYR A 127 28.51 7.27 5.19
N VAL A 128 27.91 6.80 6.29
CA VAL A 128 27.04 7.58 7.20
C VAL A 128 25.98 8.37 6.40
N ALA A 129 25.07 7.63 5.76
CA ALA A 129 24.00 8.20 4.94
C ALA A 129 23.13 9.22 5.71
N TYR A 130 22.84 8.92 6.97
CA TYR A 130 22.04 9.74 7.87
C TYR A 130 22.46 9.53 9.32
N ARG A 131 21.93 10.37 10.21
CA ARG A 131 21.98 10.16 11.66
C ARG A 131 20.56 9.97 12.18
N THR A 132 20.38 8.98 13.05
CA THR A 132 19.07 8.73 13.69
C THR A 132 18.60 9.98 14.43
N PRO A 133 17.41 10.52 14.12
CA PRO A 133 16.87 11.67 14.83
C PRO A 133 16.68 11.38 16.32
N THR A 134 16.78 12.42 17.16
CA THR A 134 16.74 12.31 18.63
C THR A 134 15.52 11.56 19.16
N PHE A 135 14.38 11.65 18.47
CA PHE A 135 13.14 10.96 18.82
C PHE A 135 13.18 9.43 18.73
N PHE A 136 14.20 8.88 18.06
CA PHE A 136 14.32 7.45 17.77
C PHE A 136 15.67 6.87 18.25
N LEU A 137 16.40 7.58 19.11
CA LEU A 137 17.70 7.13 19.64
C LEU A 137 17.57 6.04 20.71
N ASP A 138 16.36 5.80 21.21
CA ASP A 138 15.98 4.73 22.14
C ASP A 138 15.82 3.36 21.45
N ASP A 139 16.31 3.23 20.21
CA ASP A 139 16.38 2.00 19.43
C ASP A 139 17.43 1.02 19.97
N TRP A 140 17.11 0.44 21.12
CA TRP A 140 17.94 -0.55 21.81
C TRP A 140 18.29 -1.75 20.92
N LEU A 141 17.44 -2.08 19.95
CA LEU A 141 17.61 -3.24 19.09
C LEU A 141 18.72 -2.99 18.07
N ASN A 142 18.71 -1.86 17.35
CA ASN A 142 19.83 -1.52 16.48
C ASN A 142 21.12 -1.23 17.27
N LEU A 143 21.02 -0.64 18.47
CA LEU A 143 22.19 -0.46 19.36
C LEU A 143 22.85 -1.79 19.75
N TYR A 144 22.05 -2.85 19.91
CA TYR A 144 22.55 -4.21 20.14
C TYR A 144 23.17 -4.79 18.87
N LEU A 145 22.48 -4.69 17.73
CA LEU A 145 22.88 -5.29 16.44
C LEU A 145 24.07 -4.61 15.76
N ASP A 146 24.38 -3.39 16.16
CA ASP A 146 25.64 -2.71 15.82
C ASP A 146 26.85 -3.38 16.49
N LYS A 147 26.65 -4.03 17.64
CA LYS A 147 27.71 -4.68 18.43
C LYS A 147 27.74 -6.19 18.27
N TYR A 148 26.59 -6.82 18.06
CA TYR A 148 26.43 -8.27 18.11
C TYR A 148 25.69 -8.78 16.87
N ARG A 149 26.08 -9.95 16.36
CA ARG A 149 25.36 -10.66 15.30
C ARG A 149 24.37 -11.63 15.93
N MET A 150 23.20 -11.80 15.33
CA MET A 150 22.17 -12.72 15.84
C MET A 150 22.53 -14.20 15.61
N HIS A 151 23.39 -14.49 14.63
CA HIS A 151 23.82 -15.84 14.30
C HIS A 151 25.35 -15.92 14.24
N ASP A 152 25.93 -16.58 15.25
CA ASP A 152 27.38 -16.82 15.40
C ASP A 152 27.77 -18.26 15.04
N ASN A 153 26.95 -19.02 14.30
CA ASN A 153 27.31 -20.40 13.97
C ASN A 153 28.37 -20.43 12.85
N PRO A 154 29.64 -20.73 13.12
CA PRO A 154 30.73 -20.60 12.15
C PRO A 154 30.59 -21.53 10.94
N ASP A 155 29.88 -22.64 11.12
CA ASP A 155 29.71 -23.69 10.11
C ASP A 155 28.56 -23.42 9.12
N SER A 156 27.70 -22.43 9.38
CA SER A 156 26.62 -22.01 8.48
C SER A 156 26.84 -20.60 7.91
N TYR A 157 28.04 -20.03 8.06
CA TYR A 157 28.37 -18.70 7.53
C TYR A 157 28.42 -18.75 6.00
N GLN A 158 27.30 -18.43 5.36
CA GLN A 158 27.35 -17.76 4.07
C GLN A 158 27.29 -16.27 4.32
N GLU A 159 28.31 -15.54 3.88
CA GLU A 159 28.43 -14.08 4.00
C GLU A 159 27.20 -13.31 3.45
N ARG A 160 26.31 -14.00 2.74
CA ARG A 160 25.18 -13.49 1.97
C ARG A 160 23.79 -14.00 2.39
N ASP A 161 23.64 -14.72 3.49
CA ASP A 161 22.29 -15.09 3.95
C ASP A 161 21.51 -13.82 4.37
N GLU A 162 20.26 -13.67 3.94
CA GLU A 162 19.35 -12.57 4.33
C GLU A 162 19.21 -12.42 5.86
N VAL A 163 19.55 -13.48 6.59
CA VAL A 163 19.55 -13.58 8.06
C VAL A 163 20.81 -12.95 8.71
N SER A 164 21.85 -12.65 7.93
CA SER A 164 23.12 -12.04 8.39
C SER A 164 23.06 -10.50 8.44
N CYS A 165 22.24 -9.86 7.58
CA CYS A 165 21.97 -8.42 7.63
C CYS A 165 20.89 -8.11 8.65
N SER A 166 21.32 -7.97 9.91
CA SER A 166 20.42 -7.96 11.06
C SER A 166 19.95 -6.57 11.51
N ASP A 167 20.30 -5.47 10.83
CA ASP A 167 19.85 -4.14 11.27
C ASP A 167 18.45 -3.79 10.74
N TYR A 168 17.71 -3.00 11.50
CA TYR A 168 16.36 -2.54 11.15
C TYR A 168 16.41 -1.16 10.47
N ARG A 169 17.38 -0.97 9.57
CA ARG A 169 17.65 0.30 8.89
C ARG A 169 17.70 0.07 7.39
N PHE A 170 16.59 0.37 6.74
CA PHE A 170 16.35 0.00 5.34
C PHE A 170 16.35 1.22 4.42
N VAL A 171 16.87 1.03 3.21
CA VAL A 171 16.71 1.94 2.08
C VAL A 171 15.69 1.35 1.12
N TYR A 172 14.75 2.20 0.70
CA TYR A 172 13.73 1.91 -0.28
C TYR A 172 13.92 2.82 -1.48
N MET A 173 13.83 2.27 -2.69
CA MET A 173 13.92 3.05 -3.92
C MET A 173 12.85 2.60 -4.91
N GLY A 174 12.03 3.55 -5.36
CA GLY A 174 11.06 3.28 -6.40
C GLY A 174 10.71 4.48 -7.29
N ALA A 175 10.59 4.24 -8.60
CA ALA A 175 9.94 5.12 -9.54
C ALA A 175 8.47 5.37 -9.16
N LYS A 176 7.90 6.42 -9.77
CA LYS A 176 6.51 6.82 -9.56
C LYS A 176 5.56 5.67 -9.93
N GLY A 177 4.65 5.33 -9.00
CA GLY A 177 3.57 4.36 -9.22
C GLY A 177 3.84 2.94 -8.73
N MET A 178 5.05 2.62 -8.25
CA MET A 178 5.49 1.24 -7.96
C MET A 178 5.09 0.67 -6.59
N ASP A 179 3.93 1.07 -6.07
CA ASP A 179 3.33 0.51 -4.85
C ASP A 179 1.83 0.87 -4.74
N PHE A 180 1.43 1.93 -5.46
CA PHE A 180 0.02 2.32 -5.54
C PHE A 180 -0.86 1.30 -6.27
N ARG A 181 -0.29 0.37 -7.04
CA ARG A 181 -1.09 -0.63 -7.78
C ARG A 181 -1.77 -1.60 -6.83
N ASP A 182 -1.04 -2.19 -5.90
CA ASP A 182 -1.62 -3.17 -4.98
C ASP A 182 -2.65 -2.51 -4.07
N PHE A 183 -2.36 -1.29 -3.61
CA PHE A 183 -3.33 -0.47 -2.91
C PHE A 183 -4.56 -0.15 -3.76
N PHE A 184 -4.38 0.22 -5.04
CA PHE A 184 -5.48 0.51 -5.96
C PHE A 184 -6.34 -0.73 -6.24
N VAL A 185 -5.72 -1.87 -6.54
CA VAL A 185 -6.40 -3.16 -6.70
C VAL A 185 -7.17 -3.53 -5.43
N PHE A 186 -6.56 -3.37 -4.26
CA PHE A 186 -7.23 -3.58 -2.98
C PHE A 186 -8.43 -2.65 -2.82
N MET A 187 -8.32 -1.36 -3.14
CA MET A 187 -9.44 -0.42 -3.07
C MET A 187 -10.59 -0.82 -3.98
N ILE A 188 -10.32 -1.28 -5.21
CA ILE A 188 -11.38 -1.75 -6.11
C ILE A 188 -12.05 -2.99 -5.53
N ARG A 189 -11.28 -4.02 -5.12
CA ARG A 189 -11.83 -5.23 -4.50
C ARG A 189 -12.65 -4.89 -3.26
N PHE A 190 -12.15 -3.98 -2.42
CA PHE A 190 -12.87 -3.54 -1.23
C PHE A 190 -14.15 -2.79 -1.58
N ALA A 191 -14.14 -1.93 -2.59
CA ALA A 191 -15.35 -1.25 -3.07
C ALA A 191 -16.40 -2.24 -3.58
N VAL A 192 -16.00 -3.19 -4.43
CA VAL A 192 -16.91 -4.24 -4.96
C VAL A 192 -17.47 -5.09 -3.83
N ALA A 193 -16.64 -5.49 -2.85
CA ALA A 193 -17.10 -6.28 -1.70
C ALA A 193 -18.11 -5.50 -0.83
N ASN A 194 -17.86 -4.20 -0.57
CA ASN A 194 -18.81 -3.37 0.19
C ASN A 194 -20.12 -3.18 -0.57
N LEU A 195 -20.08 -3.01 -1.90
CA LEU A 195 -21.27 -2.90 -2.73
C LEU A 195 -22.07 -4.21 -2.76
N LEU A 196 -21.42 -5.35 -2.97
CA LEU A 196 -22.06 -6.67 -2.93
C LEU A 196 -22.77 -6.92 -1.60
N LEU A 197 -22.07 -6.72 -0.47
CA LEU A 197 -22.67 -6.90 0.86
C LEU A 197 -23.86 -5.95 1.08
N LEU A 198 -23.83 -4.75 0.50
CA LEU A 198 -24.93 -3.80 0.58
C LEU A 198 -26.13 -4.24 -0.26
N CYS A 199 -25.91 -4.71 -1.49
CA CYS A 199 -26.96 -5.30 -2.33
C CYS A 199 -27.64 -6.48 -1.62
N GLN A 200 -26.87 -7.38 -1.01
CA GLN A 200 -27.42 -8.51 -0.24
C GLN A 200 -28.33 -8.06 0.90
N LEU A 201 -27.93 -7.02 1.63
CA LEU A 201 -28.74 -6.46 2.72
C LEU A 201 -30.06 -5.87 2.21
N THR A 202 -30.11 -5.35 0.98
CA THR A 202 -31.33 -4.86 0.34
C THR A 202 -32.21 -5.98 -0.21
N SER A 203 -31.61 -7.08 -0.68
CA SER A 203 -32.31 -8.23 -1.26
C SER A 203 -32.96 -9.15 -0.21
N ASP A 204 -32.49 -9.15 1.04
CA ASP A 204 -33.11 -9.94 2.11
C ASP A 204 -34.47 -9.33 2.51
N LYS A 205 -35.55 -9.96 2.04
CA LYS A 205 -36.96 -9.59 2.26
C LYS A 205 -37.37 -9.41 3.73
N ARG A 206 -36.51 -9.74 4.70
CA ARG A 206 -36.72 -9.49 6.13
C ARG A 206 -36.27 -8.11 6.62
N ASN A 207 -35.53 -7.35 5.82
CA ASN A 207 -34.98 -6.04 6.21
C ASN A 207 -35.78 -4.87 5.61
N ILE A 208 -37.00 -4.67 6.13
CA ILE A 208 -37.90 -3.55 5.73
C ILE A 208 -37.26 -2.17 6.01
N ASN A 209 -36.14 -2.10 6.74
CA ASN A 209 -35.48 -0.86 7.08
C ASN A 209 -33.94 -0.96 7.05
N TRP A 210 -33.37 -1.44 5.94
CA TRP A 210 -31.90 -1.53 5.77
C TRP A 210 -31.19 -0.19 6.01
N ASN A 211 -31.85 0.94 5.73
CA ASN A 211 -31.38 2.30 6.03
C ASN A 211 -31.09 2.56 7.53
N SER A 212 -31.67 1.77 8.43
CA SER A 212 -31.43 1.81 9.88
C SER A 212 -30.33 0.85 10.35
N SER A 213 -29.77 0.03 9.44
CA SER A 213 -28.71 -0.91 9.76
C SER A 213 -27.37 -0.19 9.93
N GLU A 214 -26.75 -0.35 11.10
CA GLU A 214 -25.39 0.13 11.36
C GLU A 214 -24.37 -0.49 10.39
N ILE A 215 -24.59 -1.73 9.95
CA ILE A 215 -23.78 -2.38 8.93
C ILE A 215 -23.89 -1.63 7.61
N ALA A 216 -25.11 -1.35 7.15
CA ALA A 216 -25.31 -0.64 5.88
C ALA A 216 -24.70 0.77 5.90
N ARG A 217 -24.83 1.48 7.03
CA ARG A 217 -24.21 2.79 7.25
C ARG A 217 -22.67 2.71 7.19
N HIS A 218 -22.08 1.64 7.73
CA HIS A 218 -20.64 1.40 7.68
C HIS A 218 -20.15 1.06 6.27
N LEU A 219 -20.84 0.16 5.55
CA LEU A 219 -20.50 -0.19 4.16
C LEU A 219 -20.60 1.03 3.24
N LEU A 220 -21.67 1.83 3.38
CA LEU A 220 -21.83 3.08 2.64
C LEU A 220 -20.75 4.11 2.99
N PHE A 221 -20.35 4.19 4.25
CA PHE A 221 -19.23 5.03 4.68
C PHE A 221 -17.92 4.61 4.02
N ASN A 222 -17.66 3.30 3.92
CA ASN A 222 -16.48 2.77 3.24
C ASN A 222 -16.48 3.15 1.75
N LEU A 223 -17.59 2.96 1.03
CA LEU A 223 -17.71 3.36 -0.37
C LEU A 223 -17.41 4.86 -0.59
N LYS A 224 -18.01 5.74 0.23
CA LYS A 224 -17.75 7.19 0.17
C LYS A 224 -16.31 7.55 0.51
N SER A 225 -15.70 6.81 1.44
CA SER A 225 -14.29 7.01 1.81
C SER A 225 -13.34 6.60 0.68
N ILE A 226 -13.60 5.47 0.02
CA ILE A 226 -12.84 5.03 -1.15
C ILE A 226 -12.98 6.04 -2.27
N GLN A 227 -14.20 6.55 -2.55
CA GLN A 227 -14.44 7.57 -3.57
C GLN A 227 -13.64 8.84 -3.29
N CYS A 228 -13.67 9.30 -2.03
CA CYS A 228 -12.90 10.46 -1.58
C CYS A 228 -11.39 10.29 -1.77
N ILE A 229 -10.86 9.07 -1.62
CA ILE A 229 -9.45 8.77 -1.89
C ILE A 229 -9.20 8.75 -3.40
N ALA A 230 -10.04 8.05 -4.16
CA ALA A 230 -9.93 7.94 -5.61
C ALA A 230 -9.95 9.30 -6.31
N LEU A 231 -10.80 10.23 -5.88
CA LEU A 231 -10.85 11.62 -6.38
C LEU A 231 -9.56 12.42 -6.15
N LYS A 232 -8.73 12.03 -5.17
CA LYS A 232 -7.42 12.66 -4.91
C LYS A 232 -6.28 11.98 -5.68
N MET A 233 -6.53 10.81 -6.24
CA MET A 233 -5.57 10.11 -7.08
C MET A 233 -5.54 10.78 -8.46
N LYS A 234 -4.34 10.96 -9.03
CA LYS A 234 -4.19 11.56 -10.35
C LYS A 234 -3.95 10.49 -11.38
N SER A 235 -4.80 10.41 -12.42
CA SER A 235 -4.57 9.54 -13.57
C SER A 235 -3.16 9.70 -14.13
N VAL A 236 -2.38 8.62 -14.14
CA VAL A 236 -1.03 8.59 -14.74
C VAL A 236 -1.06 7.55 -15.84
N ALA A 237 -0.43 7.84 -16.99
CA ALA A 237 -0.33 6.92 -18.13
C ALA A 237 0.17 5.51 -17.75
N ALA A 238 0.90 5.38 -16.63
CA ALA A 238 1.32 4.08 -16.07
C ALA A 238 0.17 3.17 -15.58
N TRP A 239 -1.08 3.66 -15.58
CA TRP A 239 -2.28 2.90 -15.18
C TRP A 239 -3.02 2.27 -16.37
N GLU A 240 -2.77 2.75 -17.59
CA GLU A 240 -3.43 2.24 -18.79
C GLU A 240 -3.13 0.75 -18.98
N ASN A 241 -4.18 -0.05 -19.19
CA ASN A 241 -4.15 -1.51 -19.39
C ASN A 241 -3.68 -2.37 -18.21
N ARG A 242 -3.65 -1.86 -16.97
CA ARG A 242 -3.23 -2.63 -15.77
C ARG A 242 -4.27 -2.72 -14.66
N GLY A 243 -5.54 -2.50 -15.01
CA GLY A 243 -6.71 -2.63 -14.15
C GLY A 243 -7.03 -4.05 -13.69
N ILE A 244 -8.18 -4.18 -13.04
CA ILE A 244 -8.78 -5.49 -12.78
C ILE A 244 -9.97 -5.71 -13.72
N ASN A 245 -10.11 -6.95 -14.16
CA ASN A 245 -11.35 -7.43 -14.75
C ASN A 245 -12.30 -7.79 -13.60
N LEU A 246 -13.46 -7.13 -13.56
CA LEU A 246 -14.46 -7.31 -12.51
C LEU A 246 -15.05 -8.73 -12.56
N MET A 247 -15.27 -9.30 -13.75
CA MET A 247 -15.76 -10.69 -13.86
C MET A 247 -14.78 -11.67 -13.25
N GLU A 248 -13.51 -11.57 -13.61
CA GLU A 248 -12.46 -12.43 -13.07
C GLU A 248 -12.33 -12.27 -11.55
N THR A 249 -12.40 -11.02 -11.08
CA THR A 249 -12.31 -10.70 -9.64
C THR A 249 -13.47 -11.31 -8.86
N ILE A 250 -14.67 -11.25 -9.42
CA ILE A 250 -15.90 -11.65 -8.76
C ILE A 250 -16.00 -13.17 -8.62
N VAL A 251 -15.52 -13.92 -9.61
CA VAL A 251 -15.49 -15.40 -9.58
C VAL A 251 -14.24 -15.97 -8.90
N ASP A 252 -13.28 -15.12 -8.55
CA ASP A 252 -12.05 -15.53 -7.86
C ASP A 252 -12.35 -16.02 -6.43
N HIS A 253 -11.89 -17.23 -6.11
CA HIS A 253 -12.11 -17.84 -4.80
C HIS A 253 -11.60 -16.97 -3.65
N SER A 254 -10.42 -16.33 -3.82
CA SER A 254 -9.85 -15.47 -2.78
C SER A 254 -10.69 -14.23 -2.53
N PHE A 255 -11.38 -13.73 -3.55
CA PHE A 255 -12.31 -12.61 -3.43
C PHE A 255 -13.61 -13.00 -2.72
N VAL A 256 -14.16 -14.18 -3.03
CA VAL A 256 -15.35 -14.70 -2.35
C VAL A 256 -15.08 -14.90 -0.87
N GLU A 257 -13.92 -15.49 -0.52
CA GLU A 257 -13.47 -15.63 0.86
C GLU A 257 -13.34 -14.26 1.55
N PHE A 258 -12.73 -13.28 0.88
CA PHE A 258 -12.63 -11.90 1.38
C PHE A 258 -14.00 -11.27 1.66
N CYS A 259 -14.98 -11.43 0.77
CA CYS A 259 -16.34 -10.93 0.98
C CYS A 259 -17.00 -11.57 2.21
N ASN A 260 -16.83 -12.88 2.38
CA ASN A 260 -17.37 -13.62 3.53
C ASN A 260 -16.76 -13.15 4.85
N GLU A 261 -15.44 -12.99 4.90
CA GLU A 261 -14.75 -12.50 6.11
C GLU A 261 -15.10 -11.04 6.45
N LEU A 262 -15.25 -10.18 5.43
CA LEU A 262 -15.71 -8.81 5.63
C LEU A 262 -17.15 -8.78 6.19
N GLY A 263 -18.05 -9.60 5.63
CA GLY A 263 -19.42 -9.72 6.11
C GLY A 263 -19.52 -10.26 7.54
N ARG A 264 -18.71 -11.27 7.89
CA ARG A 264 -18.59 -11.80 9.26
C ARG A 264 -18.12 -10.71 10.22
N THR A 265 -17.06 -9.98 9.85
CA THR A 265 -16.51 -8.90 10.66
C THR A 265 -17.55 -7.82 10.95
N CYS A 266 -18.29 -7.37 9.93
CA CYS A 266 -19.36 -6.39 10.12
C CYS A 266 -20.47 -6.90 11.05
N ASN A 267 -20.88 -8.16 10.91
CA ASN A 267 -21.87 -8.76 11.81
C ASN A 267 -21.38 -8.88 13.26
N MET A 268 -20.10 -9.22 13.47
CA MET A 268 -19.52 -9.25 14.80
C MET A 268 -19.50 -7.87 15.45
N MET A 269 -19.14 -6.83 14.68
CA MET A 269 -19.05 -5.46 15.17
C MET A 269 -20.40 -4.87 15.58
N TYR A 270 -21.46 -5.12 14.80
CA TYR A 270 -22.72 -4.38 14.94
C TYR A 270 -23.90 -5.23 15.42
N ASN A 271 -23.88 -6.54 15.19
CA ASN A 271 -24.95 -7.46 15.61
C ASN A 271 -24.51 -8.41 16.74
N HIS A 272 -23.24 -8.38 17.15
CA HIS A 272 -22.65 -9.27 18.17
C HIS A 272 -22.97 -10.75 17.94
N SER A 273 -23.05 -11.15 16.66
CA SER A 273 -23.49 -12.48 16.25
C SER A 273 -22.40 -13.17 15.45
N GLU A 274 -21.99 -14.37 15.90
CA GLU A 274 -21.15 -15.30 15.15
C GLU A 274 -21.88 -16.02 14.02
N LYS A 275 -23.21 -15.87 13.91
CA LYS A 275 -23.95 -16.51 12.81
C LYS A 275 -23.32 -16.08 11.50
N SER A 276 -22.74 -17.04 10.80
CA SER A 276 -22.39 -16.87 9.41
C SER A 276 -23.70 -16.57 8.68
N SER A 277 -23.93 -15.30 8.38
CA SER A 277 -24.65 -14.98 7.16
C SER A 277 -23.72 -15.43 6.04
N ASN A 278 -23.57 -16.75 5.83
CA ASN A 278 -23.10 -17.24 4.55
C ASN A 278 -24.12 -16.67 3.58
N PRO A 279 -23.76 -15.72 2.73
CA PRO A 279 -24.65 -15.35 1.64
C PRO A 279 -25.00 -16.65 0.93
N SER A 280 -26.27 -16.88 0.58
CA SER A 280 -26.54 -18.01 -0.31
C SER A 280 -25.64 -17.80 -1.52
N GLN A 281 -24.77 -18.79 -1.79
CA GLN A 281 -23.77 -18.72 -2.85
C GLN A 281 -24.43 -18.30 -4.18
N ASN A 282 -25.66 -18.77 -4.39
CA ASN A 282 -26.55 -18.40 -5.50
C ASN A 282 -26.99 -16.92 -5.55
N LEU A 283 -27.20 -16.25 -4.41
CA LEU A 283 -27.57 -14.82 -4.37
C LEU A 283 -26.35 -13.95 -4.65
N LEU A 284 -25.19 -14.35 -4.11
CA LEU A 284 -23.92 -13.73 -4.44
C LEU A 284 -23.67 -13.85 -5.96
N GLU A 285 -23.78 -15.03 -6.55
CA GLU A 285 -23.63 -15.26 -8.00
C GLU A 285 -24.58 -14.41 -8.87
N GLN A 286 -25.84 -14.24 -8.45
CA GLN A 286 -26.82 -13.45 -9.20
C GLN A 286 -26.57 -11.94 -9.12
N GLU A 287 -26.22 -11.41 -7.95
CA GLU A 287 -25.87 -10.00 -7.78
C GLU A 287 -24.51 -9.66 -8.44
N GLN A 288 -23.59 -10.61 -8.41
CA GLN A 288 -22.28 -10.55 -9.08
C GLN A 288 -22.41 -10.35 -10.60
N LEU A 289 -23.30 -11.09 -11.26
CA LEU A 289 -23.58 -10.95 -12.70
C LEU A 289 -24.21 -9.58 -13.03
N ASN A 290 -25.19 -9.15 -12.24
CA ASN A 290 -25.88 -7.88 -12.45
C ASN A 290 -24.94 -6.67 -12.31
N LEU A 291 -23.94 -6.72 -11.42
CA LEU A 291 -23.00 -5.63 -11.22
C LEU A 291 -22.09 -5.38 -12.43
N VAL A 292 -21.63 -6.44 -13.09
CA VAL A 292 -20.79 -6.30 -14.29
C VAL A 292 -21.57 -5.71 -15.46
N ASP A 293 -22.83 -6.12 -15.62
CA ASP A 293 -23.70 -5.55 -16.65
C ASP A 293 -23.98 -4.05 -16.39
N LEU A 294 -24.04 -3.63 -15.13
CA LEU A 294 -24.35 -2.24 -14.76
C LEU A 294 -23.14 -1.30 -14.87
N PHE A 295 -21.95 -1.77 -14.49
CA PHE A 295 -20.77 -0.90 -14.32
C PHE A 295 -19.62 -1.20 -15.29
N GLY A 296 -19.81 -2.16 -16.19
CA GLY A 296 -18.78 -2.60 -17.12
C GLY A 296 -17.86 -3.67 -16.53
N SER A 297 -16.95 -4.17 -17.37
CA SER A 297 -16.13 -5.34 -17.04
C SER A 297 -14.74 -5.00 -16.50
N HIS A 298 -14.28 -3.76 -16.60
CA HIS A 298 -12.90 -3.38 -16.25
C HIS A 298 -12.86 -2.06 -15.50
N ILE A 299 -11.99 -1.99 -14.50
CA ILE A 299 -11.59 -0.74 -13.83
C ILE A 299 -10.06 -0.65 -13.88
N CYS A 300 -9.56 0.25 -14.72
CA CYS A 300 -8.15 0.42 -15.09
C CYS A 300 -7.49 1.64 -14.48
N ASN A 301 -8.26 2.67 -14.12
CA ASN A 301 -7.74 3.88 -13.53
C ASN A 301 -8.71 4.46 -12.48
N PRO A 302 -8.28 5.39 -11.62
CA PRO A 302 -9.12 6.04 -10.63
C PRO A 302 -10.30 6.80 -11.19
N ASP A 303 -10.25 7.33 -12.41
CA ASP A 303 -11.40 8.00 -13.02
C ASP A 303 -12.54 6.99 -13.28
N GLU A 304 -12.19 5.79 -13.75
CA GLU A 304 -13.11 4.65 -13.89
C GLU A 304 -13.59 4.13 -12.53
N LEU A 305 -12.72 4.07 -11.51
CA LEU A 305 -13.13 3.70 -10.15
C LEU A 305 -14.10 4.74 -9.56
N VAL A 306 -13.87 6.03 -9.79
CA VAL A 306 -14.80 7.09 -9.37
C VAL A 306 -16.14 6.91 -10.08
N THR A 307 -16.13 6.65 -11.39
CA THR A 307 -17.36 6.39 -12.16
C THR A 307 -18.13 5.19 -11.62
N PHE A 308 -17.43 4.08 -11.32
CA PHE A 308 -18.01 2.91 -10.65
C PHE A 308 -18.65 3.29 -9.30
N LEU A 309 -17.94 4.05 -8.47
CA LEU A 309 -18.41 4.45 -7.14
C LEU A 309 -19.59 5.42 -7.20
N ASP A 310 -19.61 6.35 -8.15
CA ASP A 310 -20.74 7.25 -8.38
C ASP A 310 -22.00 6.44 -8.72
N GLY A 311 -21.90 5.53 -9.68
CA GLY A 311 -23.00 4.66 -10.06
C GLY A 311 -23.43 3.71 -8.93
N ALA A 312 -22.49 3.18 -8.15
CA ALA A 312 -22.79 2.36 -6.98
C ALA A 312 -23.56 3.15 -5.89
N LEU A 313 -23.16 4.39 -5.62
CA LEU A 313 -23.83 5.24 -4.65
C LEU A 313 -25.21 5.70 -5.14
N GLU A 314 -25.39 5.92 -6.44
CA GLU A 314 -26.68 6.22 -7.06
C GLU A 314 -27.63 5.01 -6.97
N LEU A 315 -27.14 3.82 -7.32
CA LEU A 315 -27.91 2.57 -7.19
C LEU A 315 -28.44 2.39 -5.76
N VAL A 316 -27.56 2.57 -4.77
CA VAL A 316 -27.91 2.48 -3.34
C VAL A 316 -28.90 3.57 -2.93
N GLY A 317 -28.72 4.80 -3.40
CA GLY A 317 -29.66 5.90 -3.15
C GLY A 317 -31.04 5.70 -3.77
N ASN A 318 -31.11 4.97 -4.89
CA ASN A 318 -32.38 4.59 -5.51
C ASN A 318 -33.05 3.40 -4.80
N MET A 319 -32.31 2.63 -4.00
CA MET A 319 -32.82 1.53 -3.16
C MET A 319 -33.28 1.98 -1.76
N SER A 320 -33.08 3.26 -1.40
CA SER A 320 -33.48 3.87 -0.12
C SER A 320 -34.80 4.62 -0.20
#